data_AF-A0A292ZKX7-F1
#
_entry.id   AF-A0A292ZKX7-F1
#
_cell.length_a   1.000
_cell.length_b   1.000
_cell.length_c   1.000
_cell.angle_alpha   90.00
_cell.angle_beta   90.00
_cell.angle_gamma   90.00
#
_symmetry.space_group_name_H-M   'P 1'
#
loop_
_entity.id
_entity.type
_entity.pdbx_description
1 polymer ?
#
loop_
_entity_poly.entity_id
_entity_poly.type
_entity_poly.pdbx_seq_one_letter_code
_entity_poly.pdbx_strand_id
1 'polypeptide(L)'
;MKARHSLRIAALASAAWGGAVSLPAIAQNETPAFDSGSEIIVTARRREENILDVPVSVTAISSESIARLQANDMSGIQGAVPNVNLVQGRGSTSNSNFFIRGIGQPDALQTFDPAVGTYVDGVYFSRIQGALVNLFDVERVEVLRGPQGTLYGKNTIGGAVNIVSRKPSTTDFKAMGSLTYGSYDTWLANGYVSAPLVQDKLALSIAGVYDKRDGTVTDPLRA
;
A
#
# COMPACT_ATOMS: atom_id res chain seq x y z
N MET A 1 -62.24 -16.08 5.11
CA MET A 1 -62.33 -17.54 5.26
C MET A 1 -60.92 -18.06 5.50
N LYS A 2 -60.64 -18.57 6.73
CA LYS A 2 -59.61 -19.55 7.18
C LYS A 2 -58.22 -19.56 6.49
N ALA A 3 -57.04 -19.56 7.12
CA ALA A 3 -56.50 -19.72 8.48
C ALA A 3 -55.04 -19.19 8.43
N ARG A 4 -54.52 -18.33 9.32
CA ARG A 4 -54.02 -18.53 10.71
C ARG A 4 -52.86 -19.53 10.88
N HIS A 5 -51.67 -18.95 11.17
CA HIS A 5 -50.57 -19.44 12.03
C HIS A 5 -49.70 -20.53 11.36
N SER A 6 -48.36 -20.55 11.40
CA SER A 6 -47.42 -20.26 12.48
C SER A 6 -45.98 -20.39 11.95
N LEU A 7 -45.10 -19.40 12.15
CA LEU A 7 -43.67 -19.63 12.39
C LEU A 7 -43.03 -18.34 12.94
N ARG A 8 -43.52 -17.92 14.11
CA ARG A 8 -42.86 -16.95 14.98
C ARG A 8 -42.40 -17.68 16.23
N ILE A 9 -41.34 -18.47 16.15
CA ILE A 9 -40.54 -18.91 17.32
C ILE A 9 -39.11 -19.15 16.81
N ALA A 10 -38.24 -18.15 16.96
CA ALA A 10 -36.78 -18.31 17.03
C ALA A 10 -36.12 -17.08 17.69
N ALA A 11 -36.87 -16.35 18.51
CA ALA A 11 -36.39 -15.18 19.24
C ALA A 11 -36.93 -15.27 20.67
N LEU A 12 -36.29 -16.08 21.52
CA LEU A 12 -36.41 -16.10 22.99
C LEU A 12 -35.65 -17.31 23.56
N ALA A 13 -34.31 -17.26 23.55
CA ALA A 13 -33.48 -18.17 24.34
C ALA A 13 -32.05 -17.61 24.50
N SER A 14 -31.90 -16.44 25.15
CA SER A 14 -30.60 -15.96 25.62
C SER A 14 -30.77 -14.89 26.70
N ALA A 15 -31.51 -15.25 27.75
CA ALA A 15 -31.61 -14.44 28.97
C ALA A 15 -31.48 -15.36 30.19
N ALA A 16 -30.27 -15.87 30.43
CA ALA A 16 -29.79 -16.28 31.75
C ALA A 16 -28.32 -16.71 31.58
N TRP A 17 -27.40 -15.81 31.91
CA TRP A 17 -26.09 -16.07 32.53
C TRP A 17 -25.47 -14.72 32.88
N GLY A 18 -26.12 -14.03 33.82
CA GLY A 18 -25.56 -12.88 34.51
C GLY A 18 -24.57 -13.37 35.57
N GLY A 19 -23.37 -13.76 35.13
CA GLY A 19 -22.21 -13.93 35.98
C GLY A 19 -21.35 -12.68 35.89
N ALA A 20 -21.34 -11.85 36.94
CA ALA A 20 -20.44 -10.72 37.05
C ALA A 20 -18.99 -11.23 37.19
N VAL A 21 -18.29 -11.35 36.05
CA VAL A 21 -16.84 -11.56 36.04
C VAL A 21 -16.20 -10.18 36.15
N SER A 22 -15.72 -9.86 37.34
CA SER A 22 -14.85 -8.69 37.57
C SER A 22 -13.53 -8.94 36.86
N LEU A 23 -13.32 -8.29 35.72
CA LEU A 23 -12.03 -8.29 35.03
C LEU A 23 -11.08 -7.33 35.76
N PRO A 24 -9.81 -7.72 35.98
CA PRO A 24 -8.83 -6.82 36.57
C PRO A 24 -8.57 -5.66 35.61
N ALA A 25 -8.56 -4.44 36.14
CA ALA A 25 -8.17 -3.26 35.39
C ALA A 25 -6.67 -3.36 35.07
N ILE A 26 -6.33 -3.65 33.81
CA ILE A 26 -4.97 -3.44 33.30
C ILE A 26 -4.75 -1.93 33.28
N ALA A 27 -3.83 -1.45 34.12
CA ALA A 27 -3.39 -0.08 34.11
C ALA A 27 -2.77 0.25 32.75
N GLN A 28 -3.43 1.10 31.97
CA GLN A 28 -2.83 1.77 30.81
C GLN A 28 -1.90 2.85 31.33
N ASN A 29 -0.68 2.47 31.70
CA ASN A 29 0.41 3.42 31.96
C ASN A 29 1.61 3.13 31.06
N GLU A 30 1.33 3.03 29.77
CA GLU A 30 2.32 3.35 28.75
C GLU A 30 1.84 4.63 28.08
N THR A 31 2.37 5.75 28.57
CA THR A 31 2.52 6.94 27.75
C THR A 31 3.22 6.45 26.47
N PRO A 32 2.61 6.56 25.27
CA PRO A 32 3.32 6.21 24.06
C PRO A 32 4.53 7.12 24.02
N ALA A 33 5.72 6.54 24.19
CA ALA A 33 6.93 7.23 23.90
C ALA A 33 6.77 7.71 22.45
N PHE A 34 6.75 9.04 22.26
CA PHE A 34 6.93 9.60 20.94
C PHE A 34 8.29 9.08 20.46
N ASP A 35 8.26 8.03 19.65
CA ASP A 35 9.41 7.54 18.91
C ASP A 35 9.83 8.64 17.94
N SER A 36 10.58 9.59 18.48
CA SER A 36 11.03 10.80 17.80
C SER A 36 12.31 10.52 16.99
N GLY A 37 12.55 9.25 16.64
CA GLY A 37 13.82 8.83 16.07
C GLY A 37 13.83 7.42 15.49
N SER A 38 12.68 6.87 15.08
CA SER A 38 12.65 5.63 14.32
C SER A 38 13.62 5.76 13.15
N GLU A 39 14.69 4.97 13.15
CA GLU A 39 15.69 5.00 12.09
C GLU A 39 14.99 4.66 10.77
N ILE A 40 14.89 5.66 9.88
CA ILE A 40 14.29 5.46 8.57
C ILE A 40 15.37 4.92 7.64
N ILE A 41 15.38 3.61 7.46
CA ILE A 41 16.25 2.95 6.50
C ILE A 41 15.70 3.12 5.10
N VAL A 42 16.57 3.52 4.17
CA VAL A 42 16.26 3.65 2.75
C VAL A 42 17.30 2.92 1.91
N THR A 43 16.92 2.56 0.69
CA THR A 43 17.77 1.93 -0.33
C THR A 43 18.08 2.90 -1.47
N ALA A 44 18.04 4.21 -1.19
CA ALA A 44 18.22 5.28 -2.15
C ALA A 44 19.48 5.13 -3.02
N ARG A 45 20.59 4.65 -2.44
CA ARG A 45 21.85 4.38 -3.16
C ARG A 45 22.14 2.91 -3.43
N ARG A 46 21.11 2.08 -3.59
CA ARG A 46 21.21 0.61 -3.74
C ARG A 46 21.90 -0.09 -2.56
N ARG A 47 21.95 0.56 -1.41
CA ARG A 47 22.41 0.02 -0.13
C ARG A 47 21.48 0.52 0.96
N GLU A 48 21.25 -0.29 1.98
CA GLU A 48 20.48 0.11 3.15
C GLU A 48 21.30 1.12 3.96
N GLU A 49 20.73 2.30 4.20
CA GLU A 49 21.34 3.39 4.96
C GLU A 49 20.27 4.27 5.61
N ASN A 50 20.61 4.95 6.70
CA ASN A 50 19.74 5.91 7.36
C ASN A 50 19.49 7.11 6.43
N ILE A 51 18.23 7.55 6.32
CA ILE A 51 17.83 8.69 5.50
C ILE A 51 18.62 9.97 5.80
N LEU A 52 19.08 10.15 7.05
CA LEU A 52 19.86 11.31 7.48
C LEU A 52 21.28 11.33 6.88
N ASP A 53 21.82 10.17 6.54
CA ASP A 53 23.16 10.01 5.96
C ASP A 53 23.15 10.05 4.43
N VAL A 54 21.96 10.14 3.81
CA VAL A 54 21.80 10.15 2.36
C VAL A 54 21.97 11.58 1.83
N PRO A 55 23.01 11.88 1.03
CA PRO A 55 23.26 13.23 0.51
C PRO A 55 22.40 13.56 -0.71
N VAL A 56 21.17 13.05 -0.78
CA VAL A 56 20.20 13.36 -1.83
C VAL A 56 18.81 13.59 -1.23
N SER A 57 17.96 14.34 -1.94
CA SER A 57 16.60 14.62 -1.48
C SER A 57 15.71 13.38 -1.59
N VAL A 58 15.62 12.60 -0.52
CA VAL A 58 14.75 11.41 -0.42
C VAL A 58 13.51 11.71 0.42
N THR A 59 12.40 11.07 0.08
CA THR A 59 11.23 10.97 0.96
C THR A 59 10.85 9.50 1.02
N ALA A 60 10.79 8.93 2.22
CA ALA A 60 10.37 7.55 2.44
C ALA A 60 8.99 7.53 3.10
N ILE A 61 8.11 6.69 2.58
CA ILE A 61 6.76 6.49 3.09
C ILE A 61 6.70 5.05 3.60
N SER A 62 6.57 4.89 4.91
CA SER A 62 6.53 3.56 5.55
C SER A 62 5.18 2.86 5.32
N SER A 63 5.15 1.54 5.50
CA SER A 63 3.92 0.75 5.41
C SER A 63 2.83 1.22 6.37
N GLU A 64 3.20 1.69 7.57
CA GLU A 64 2.27 2.24 8.56
C GLU A 64 1.69 3.57 8.07
N SER A 65 2.49 4.38 7.38
CA SER A 65 2.05 5.64 6.79
C SER A 65 1.10 5.40 5.61
N ILE A 66 1.42 4.41 4.76
CA ILE A 66 0.54 3.95 3.67
C ILE A 66 -0.81 3.48 4.24
N ALA A 67 -0.78 2.68 5.31
CA ALA A 67 -1.99 2.19 5.97
C ALA A 67 -2.83 3.34 6.58
N ARG A 68 -2.19 4.32 7.23
CA ARG A 68 -2.88 5.50 7.78
C ARG A 68 -3.51 6.39 6.70
N LEU A 69 -2.88 6.48 5.53
CA LEU A 69 -3.42 7.20 4.37
C LEU A 69 -4.54 6.43 3.67
N GLN A 70 -4.77 5.17 4.03
CA GLN A 70 -5.64 4.25 3.29
C GLN A 70 -5.29 4.21 1.78
N ALA A 71 -3.99 4.31 1.49
CA ALA A 71 -3.48 4.35 0.13
C ALA A 71 -3.40 2.93 -0.44
N ASN A 72 -4.34 2.58 -1.33
CA ASN A 72 -4.36 1.26 -1.97
C ASN A 72 -3.34 1.14 -3.13
N ASP A 73 -3.01 2.27 -3.76
CA ASP A 73 -2.08 2.37 -4.87
C ASP A 73 -1.20 3.62 -4.76
N MET A 74 -0.28 3.77 -5.72
CA MET A 74 0.63 4.92 -5.80
C MET A 74 -0.07 6.28 -5.89
N SER A 75 -1.32 6.37 -6.33
CA SER A 75 -2.06 7.63 -6.36
C SER A 75 -2.51 8.07 -4.95
N GLY A 76 -2.77 7.13 -4.06
CA GLY A 76 -3.16 7.40 -2.67
C GLY A 76 -2.06 8.03 -1.82
N ILE A 77 -0.80 7.94 -2.24
CA ILE A 77 0.34 8.61 -1.57
C ILE A 77 0.62 10.01 -2.13
N GLN A 78 -0.18 10.48 -3.09
CA GLN A 78 -0.07 11.84 -3.61
C GLN A 78 -0.33 12.86 -2.48
N GLY A 79 0.50 13.88 -2.38
CA GLY A 79 0.44 14.87 -1.30
C GLY A 79 1.28 14.52 -0.06
N ALA A 80 1.66 13.25 0.13
CA ALA A 80 2.62 12.86 1.17
C ALA A 80 4.06 13.24 0.79
N VAL A 81 4.35 13.35 -0.51
CA VAL A 81 5.68 13.72 -1.01
C VAL A 81 5.68 15.14 -1.60
N PRO A 82 6.56 16.05 -1.13
CA PRO A 82 6.60 17.41 -1.65
C PRO A 82 7.15 17.46 -3.07
N ASN A 83 6.57 18.33 -3.90
CA ASN A 83 6.95 18.55 -5.29
C ASN A 83 6.81 17.31 -6.18
N VAL A 84 5.88 16.40 -5.81
CA VAL A 84 5.51 15.23 -6.60
C VAL A 84 4.05 15.33 -6.96
N ASN A 85 3.73 15.10 -8.24
CA ASN A 85 2.38 15.04 -8.74
C ASN A 85 2.21 13.78 -9.58
N LEU A 86 1.10 13.08 -9.39
CA LEU A 86 0.72 11.93 -10.19
C LEU A 86 -0.43 12.34 -11.10
N VAL A 87 -0.23 12.18 -12.40
CA VAL A 87 -1.23 12.51 -13.41
C VAL A 87 -1.66 11.22 -14.08
N GLN A 88 -2.96 10.90 -13.99
CA GLN A 88 -3.50 9.75 -14.69
C GLN A 88 -3.36 9.92 -16.22
N GLY A 89 -2.91 8.87 -16.89
CA GLY A 89 -2.77 8.86 -18.34
C GLY A 89 -4.13 8.92 -19.03
N ARG A 90 -4.23 9.68 -20.13
CA ARG A 90 -5.47 9.75 -20.92
C ARG A 90 -5.85 8.35 -21.44
N GLY A 91 -7.08 7.93 -21.19
CA GLY A 91 -7.65 6.67 -21.70
C GLY A 91 -7.39 5.42 -20.86
N SER A 92 -6.75 5.53 -19.69
CA SER A 92 -6.60 4.42 -18.75
C SER A 92 -6.56 4.92 -17.31
N THR A 93 -7.44 4.39 -16.45
CA THR A 93 -7.42 4.66 -15.01
C THR A 93 -6.27 3.95 -14.29
N SER A 94 -5.61 3.00 -14.93
CA SER A 94 -4.50 2.21 -14.37
C SER A 94 -3.10 2.72 -14.77
N ASN A 95 -3.03 3.80 -15.55
CA ASN A 95 -1.78 4.44 -15.95
C ASN A 95 -1.60 5.73 -15.13
N SER A 96 -0.48 5.88 -14.43
CA SER A 96 -0.14 7.10 -13.70
C SER A 96 1.27 7.57 -14.03
N ASN A 97 1.42 8.84 -14.36
CA ASN A 97 2.69 9.49 -14.68
C ASN A 97 3.17 10.31 -13.48
N PHE A 98 4.41 10.05 -13.06
CA PHE A 98 5.07 10.84 -12.02
C PHE A 98 5.68 12.11 -12.60
N PHE A 99 5.40 13.23 -11.93
CA PHE A 99 6.06 14.50 -12.13
C PHE A 99 6.79 14.87 -10.85
N ILE A 100 8.09 15.15 -10.96
CA ILE A 100 8.90 15.62 -9.83
C ILE A 100 9.48 16.97 -10.19
N ARG A 101 9.22 18.00 -9.37
CA ARG A 101 9.63 19.39 -9.63
C ARG A 101 9.21 19.89 -11.04
N GLY A 102 8.04 19.48 -11.51
CA GLY A 102 7.51 19.82 -12.83
C GLY A 102 8.10 19.01 -14.00
N ILE A 103 9.07 18.13 -13.75
CA ILE A 103 9.66 17.25 -14.75
C ILE A 103 8.93 15.90 -14.72
N GLY A 104 8.29 15.57 -15.83
CA GLY A 104 7.53 14.33 -15.99
C GLY A 104 7.02 14.22 -17.43
N GLN A 105 6.27 13.16 -17.70
CA GLN A 105 5.70 12.90 -19.03
C GLN A 105 4.19 12.88 -18.93
N PRO A 106 3.44 13.75 -19.64
CA PRO A 106 1.98 13.80 -19.52
C PRO A 106 1.30 12.62 -20.21
N ASP A 107 1.87 12.13 -21.30
CA ASP A 107 1.25 11.10 -22.11
C ASP A 107 1.75 9.71 -21.72
N ALA A 108 0.84 8.80 -21.37
CA ALA A 108 1.16 7.40 -21.05
C ALA A 108 1.39 6.55 -22.32
N LEU A 109 2.20 7.05 -23.26
CA LEU A 109 2.56 6.34 -24.48
C LEU A 109 3.69 5.35 -24.20
N GLN A 110 3.49 4.11 -24.62
CA GLN A 110 4.47 3.03 -24.39
C GLN A 110 5.76 3.18 -25.22
N THR A 111 5.76 4.08 -26.20
CA THR A 111 6.91 4.40 -27.05
C THR A 111 7.81 5.50 -26.47
N PHE A 112 7.45 6.06 -25.32
CA PHE A 112 8.20 7.14 -24.68
C PHE A 112 8.81 6.68 -23.36
N ASP A 113 10.05 7.10 -23.14
CA ASP A 113 10.80 6.87 -21.91
C ASP A 113 10.42 7.93 -20.85
N PRO A 114 9.86 7.55 -19.68
CA PRO A 114 9.42 8.51 -18.68
C PRO A 114 10.60 9.29 -18.08
N ALA A 115 10.38 10.56 -17.75
CA ALA A 115 11.41 11.40 -17.12
C ALA A 115 11.70 11.04 -15.64
N VAL A 116 10.78 10.30 -15.01
CA VAL A 116 10.88 9.78 -13.64
C VAL A 116 10.78 8.26 -13.71
N GLY A 117 11.81 7.56 -13.22
CA GLY A 117 11.86 6.10 -13.30
C GLY A 117 11.19 5.46 -12.10
N THR A 118 10.36 4.44 -12.33
CA THR A 118 9.80 3.61 -11.25
C THR A 118 10.62 2.32 -11.14
N TYR A 119 10.92 1.90 -9.92
CA TYR A 119 11.69 0.70 -9.61
C TYR A 119 10.92 -0.13 -8.59
N VAL A 120 10.97 -1.44 -8.73
CA VAL A 120 10.47 -2.39 -7.73
C VAL A 120 11.67 -3.24 -7.30
N ASP A 121 12.03 -3.16 -6.03
CA ASP A 121 13.20 -3.84 -5.46
C ASP A 121 14.49 -3.59 -6.26
N GLY A 122 14.68 -2.36 -6.73
CA GLY A 122 15.84 -1.94 -7.52
C GLY A 122 15.81 -2.32 -9.01
N VAL A 123 14.76 -3.01 -9.48
CA VAL A 123 14.59 -3.35 -10.91
C VAL A 123 13.72 -2.30 -11.59
N TYR A 124 14.18 -1.80 -12.74
CA TYR A 124 13.47 -0.77 -13.49
C TYR A 124 12.15 -1.30 -14.05
N PHE A 125 11.05 -0.62 -13.70
CA PHE A 125 9.72 -0.88 -14.22
C PHE A 125 9.43 0.08 -15.38
N SER A 126 9.71 -0.38 -16.60
CA SER A 126 9.70 0.46 -17.81
C SER A 126 8.31 0.84 -18.32
N ARG A 127 7.23 0.22 -17.83
CA ARG A 127 5.88 0.47 -18.34
C ARG A 127 5.06 1.26 -17.34
N ILE A 128 4.41 2.31 -17.85
CA ILE A 128 3.49 3.17 -17.08
C ILE A 128 2.21 2.37 -16.72
N GLN A 129 1.85 1.38 -17.54
CA GLN A 129 0.73 0.48 -17.29
C GLN A 129 1.08 -0.49 -16.16
N GLY A 130 0.33 -0.42 -15.05
CA GLY A 130 0.65 -1.14 -13.81
C GLY A 130 1.58 -0.38 -12.86
N ALA A 131 1.92 0.89 -13.15
CA ALA A 131 2.65 1.75 -12.21
C ALA A 131 1.83 2.08 -10.95
N LEU A 132 0.51 1.88 -10.99
CA LEU A 132 -0.33 1.75 -9.79
C LEU A 132 -0.11 0.35 -9.18
N VAL A 133 1.09 0.15 -8.64
CA VAL A 133 1.39 -1.04 -7.85
C VAL A 133 0.52 -0.99 -6.60
N ASN A 134 -0.12 -2.10 -6.27
CA ASN A 134 -0.86 -2.23 -5.03
C ASN A 134 0.12 -2.11 -3.84
N LEU A 135 -0.18 -1.25 -2.88
CA LEU A 135 0.72 -0.94 -1.79
C LEU A 135 0.60 -1.88 -0.57
N PHE A 136 -0.26 -2.89 -0.61
CA PHE A 136 -0.51 -3.77 0.53
C PHE A 136 0.72 -4.61 0.94
N ASP A 137 1.45 -5.16 -0.04
CA ASP A 137 2.68 -5.94 0.20
C ASP A 137 3.97 -5.12 0.08
N VAL A 138 3.87 -3.82 0.31
CA VAL A 138 4.99 -2.88 0.28
C VAL A 138 5.45 -2.57 1.71
N GLU A 139 6.76 -2.64 1.93
CA GLU A 139 7.39 -2.22 3.19
C GLU A 139 7.52 -0.70 3.24
N ARG A 140 7.97 -0.10 2.12
CA ARG A 140 8.06 1.34 1.97
C ARG A 140 8.14 1.77 0.50
N VAL A 141 7.78 3.03 0.26
CA VAL A 141 8.00 3.72 -1.01
C VAL A 141 9.03 4.83 -0.79
N GLU A 142 10.07 4.85 -1.60
CA GLU A 142 11.14 5.83 -1.57
C GLU A 142 11.08 6.71 -2.82
N VAL A 143 11.03 8.02 -2.64
CA VAL A 143 11.02 8.98 -3.75
C VAL A 143 12.27 9.84 -3.71
N LEU A 144 13.12 9.66 -4.70
CA LEU A 144 14.33 10.43 -4.92
C LEU A 144 14.02 11.60 -5.86
N ARG A 145 14.25 12.82 -5.37
CA ARG A 145 13.89 14.04 -6.10
C ARG A 145 15.10 14.69 -6.75
N GLY A 146 15.06 14.85 -8.06
CA GLY A 146 16.16 15.37 -8.88
C GLY A 146 16.96 14.26 -9.56
N PRO A 147 17.91 14.61 -10.46
CA PRO A 147 18.54 13.65 -11.36
C PRO A 147 19.21 12.48 -10.64
N GLN A 148 18.87 11.24 -11.03
CA GLN A 148 19.44 10.00 -10.46
C GLN A 148 20.20 9.13 -11.49
N GLY A 149 20.71 9.73 -12.57
CA GLY A 149 21.24 8.99 -13.72
C GLY A 149 22.43 8.07 -13.44
N THR A 150 23.21 8.33 -12.39
CA THR A 150 24.39 7.53 -12.02
C THR A 150 24.03 6.19 -11.36
N LEU A 151 22.96 6.16 -10.55
CA LEU A 151 22.54 4.98 -9.80
C LEU A 151 21.36 4.25 -10.44
N TYR A 152 20.54 4.96 -11.21
CA TYR A 152 19.29 4.43 -11.76
C TYR A 152 19.26 4.40 -13.29
N GLY A 153 20.18 5.09 -13.97
CA GLY A 153 20.40 4.98 -15.42
C GLY A 153 19.60 5.98 -16.26
N LYS A 154 19.40 5.66 -17.55
CA LYS A 154 18.54 6.46 -18.44
C LYS A 154 17.10 6.40 -17.91
N ASN A 155 16.39 7.54 -17.86
CA ASN A 155 14.99 7.70 -17.39
C ASN A 155 14.81 8.21 -15.95
N THR A 156 15.79 8.90 -15.38
CA THR A 156 15.68 9.53 -14.05
C THR A 156 16.12 10.99 -14.02
N ILE A 157 15.67 11.79 -14.99
CA ILE A 157 16.00 13.22 -15.08
C ILE A 157 15.26 14.01 -13.99
N GLY A 158 13.97 13.72 -13.79
CA GLY A 158 13.18 14.29 -12.70
C GLY A 158 13.43 13.61 -11.35
N GLY A 159 13.80 12.33 -11.38
CA GLY A 159 14.09 11.53 -10.20
C GLY A 159 13.77 10.05 -10.38
N ALA A 160 13.66 9.35 -9.26
CA ALA A 160 13.33 7.94 -9.21
C ALA A 160 12.34 7.66 -8.07
N VAL A 161 11.45 6.70 -8.30
CA VAL A 161 10.53 6.15 -7.31
C VAL A 161 10.89 4.69 -7.14
N ASN A 162 11.26 4.28 -5.93
CA ASN A 162 11.65 2.92 -5.60
C ASN A 162 10.63 2.32 -4.63
N ILE A 163 10.01 1.22 -5.02
CA ILE A 163 9.03 0.48 -4.24
C ILE A 163 9.75 -0.72 -3.65
N VAL A 164 9.77 -0.83 -2.34
CA VAL A 164 10.44 -1.92 -1.61
C VAL A 164 9.39 -2.87 -1.08
N SER A 165 9.40 -4.11 -1.57
CA SER A 165 8.47 -5.16 -1.13
C SER A 165 8.81 -5.65 0.28
N ARG A 166 7.80 -6.18 0.98
CA ARG A 166 7.98 -6.71 2.34
C ARG A 166 8.74 -8.03 2.30
N LYS A 167 9.89 -8.08 2.97
CA LYS A 167 10.67 -9.33 3.10
C LYS A 167 9.98 -10.32 4.07
N PRO A 168 10.06 -11.64 3.81
CA PRO A 168 9.62 -12.65 4.78
C PRO A 168 10.40 -12.56 6.10
N SER A 169 9.74 -12.83 7.23
CA SER A 169 10.41 -12.86 8.55
C SER A 169 10.98 -14.25 8.85
N THR A 170 12.27 -14.31 9.17
CA THR A 170 12.98 -15.55 9.56
C THR A 170 12.87 -15.90 11.04
N THR A 171 12.23 -15.03 11.83
CA THR A 171 12.09 -15.17 13.29
C THR A 171 10.63 -15.39 13.69
N ASP A 172 9.75 -14.53 13.18
CA ASP A 172 8.40 -14.39 13.69
C ASP A 172 7.35 -14.78 12.66
N PHE A 173 6.28 -15.41 13.12
CA PHE A 173 5.07 -15.53 12.34
C PHE A 173 4.36 -14.17 12.28
N LYS A 174 4.07 -13.68 11.07
CA LYS A 174 3.36 -12.42 10.82
C LYS A 174 2.15 -12.68 9.94
N ALA A 175 0.99 -12.16 10.33
CA ALA A 175 -0.21 -12.22 9.51
C ALA A 175 -0.94 -10.88 9.56
N MET A 176 -1.45 -10.45 8.41
CA MET A 176 -2.20 -9.21 8.26
C MET A 176 -3.33 -9.44 7.27
N GLY A 177 -4.45 -8.77 7.48
CA GLY A 177 -5.55 -8.80 6.53
C GLY A 177 -6.47 -7.61 6.72
N SER A 178 -7.15 -7.24 5.64
CA SER A 178 -8.17 -6.20 5.67
C SER A 178 -9.30 -6.54 4.70
N LEU A 179 -10.50 -6.10 5.04
CA LEU A 179 -11.68 -6.20 4.20
C LEU A 179 -12.36 -4.84 4.17
N THR A 180 -12.56 -4.33 2.96
CA THR A 180 -13.15 -3.02 2.72
C THR A 180 -14.36 -3.20 1.81
N TYR A 181 -15.48 -2.59 2.21
CA TYR A 181 -16.68 -2.47 1.40
C TYR A 181 -17.01 -0.99 1.21
N GLY A 182 -17.36 -0.58 -0.01
CA GLY A 182 -17.49 0.84 -0.35
C GLY A 182 -18.46 1.15 -1.49
N SER A 183 -18.41 2.40 -1.96
CA SER A 183 -19.25 2.89 -3.07
C SER A 183 -18.99 2.12 -4.37
N TYR A 184 -19.95 2.13 -5.31
CA TYR A 184 -19.86 1.38 -6.57
C TYR A 184 -19.63 -0.14 -6.37
N ASP A 185 -20.29 -0.74 -5.37
CA ASP A 185 -20.13 -2.14 -4.97
C ASP A 185 -18.65 -2.55 -4.82
N THR A 186 -17.84 -1.65 -4.25
CA THR A 186 -16.41 -1.91 -4.08
C THR A 186 -16.20 -2.98 -3.02
N TRP A 187 -15.50 -4.04 -3.37
CA TRP A 187 -14.98 -5.05 -2.47
C TRP A 187 -13.46 -5.11 -2.62
N LEU A 188 -12.73 -4.81 -1.54
CA LEU A 188 -11.28 -4.96 -1.49
C LEU A 188 -10.92 -5.86 -0.30
N ALA A 189 -10.34 -7.02 -0.59
CA ALA A 189 -9.85 -7.95 0.43
C ALA A 189 -8.34 -8.13 0.26
N ASN A 190 -7.60 -7.94 1.34
CA ASN A 190 -6.16 -8.12 1.36
C ASN A 190 -5.77 -9.16 2.42
N GLY A 191 -4.77 -9.98 2.12
CA GLY A 191 -4.24 -10.97 3.04
C GLY A 191 -2.75 -11.15 2.85
N TYR A 192 -2.01 -11.18 3.95
CA TYR A 192 -0.57 -11.43 4.01
C TYR A 192 -0.28 -12.40 5.14
N VAL A 193 0.56 -13.39 4.87
CA VAL A 193 1.10 -14.30 5.88
C VAL A 193 2.59 -14.49 5.60
N SER A 194 3.41 -14.43 6.64
CA SER A 194 4.82 -14.80 6.61
C SER A 194 5.17 -15.67 7.80
N ALA A 195 5.99 -16.69 7.55
CA ALA A 195 6.45 -17.60 8.58
C ALA A 195 7.89 -18.07 8.31
N PRO A 196 8.69 -18.27 9.37
CA PRO A 196 9.95 -19.00 9.25
C PRO A 196 9.66 -20.48 8.99
N LEU A 197 10.17 -21.02 7.88
CA LEU A 197 10.20 -22.46 7.62
C LEU A 197 11.31 -23.13 8.42
N VAL A 198 12.43 -22.43 8.57
CA VAL A 198 13.56 -22.78 9.44
C VAL A 198 14.01 -21.51 10.15
N GLN A 199 13.95 -21.51 11.48
CA GLN A 199 14.35 -20.39 12.34
C GLN A 199 15.72 -19.84 11.90
N ASP A 200 15.77 -18.53 11.69
CA ASP A 200 16.95 -17.75 11.29
C ASP A 200 17.60 -18.12 9.94
N LYS A 201 16.98 -19.01 9.15
CA LYS A 201 17.60 -19.54 7.92
C LYS A 201 16.71 -19.46 6.69
N LEU A 202 15.43 -19.78 6.84
CA LEU A 202 14.51 -19.88 5.71
C LEU A 202 13.14 -19.40 6.13
N ALA A 203 12.58 -18.49 5.35
CA ALA A 203 11.25 -17.96 5.55
C ALA A 203 10.46 -17.94 4.24
N LEU A 204 9.14 -17.95 4.37
CA LEU A 204 8.22 -17.82 3.26
C LEU A 204 7.20 -16.74 3.60
N SER A 205 6.80 -15.95 2.62
CA SER A 205 5.64 -15.07 2.70
C SER A 205 4.71 -15.31 1.50
N ILE A 206 3.42 -15.08 1.72
CA ILE A 206 2.38 -15.12 0.70
C ILE A 206 1.49 -13.90 0.94
N ALA A 207 1.29 -13.11 -0.12
CA ALA A 207 0.38 -11.98 -0.14
C ALA A 207 -0.65 -12.18 -1.25
N GLY A 208 -1.88 -11.73 -1.01
CA GLY A 208 -2.97 -11.77 -1.97
C GLY A 208 -3.88 -10.57 -1.81
N VAL A 209 -4.35 -10.05 -2.95
CA VAL A 209 -5.31 -8.96 -3.03
C VAL A 209 -6.43 -9.36 -3.98
N TYR A 210 -7.67 -9.11 -3.55
CA TYR A 210 -8.86 -9.17 -4.38
C TYR A 210 -9.48 -7.78 -4.41
N ASP A 211 -9.61 -7.19 -5.60
CA ASP A 211 -10.21 -5.88 -5.82
C ASP A 211 -11.31 -6.00 -6.89
N LYS A 212 -12.53 -5.63 -6.50
CA LYS A 212 -13.69 -5.51 -7.39
C LYS A 212 -14.31 -4.14 -7.14
N ARG A 213 -14.58 -3.41 -8.21
CA ARG A 213 -15.35 -2.17 -8.17
C ARG A 213 -16.07 -1.94 -9.49
N ASP A 214 -17.30 -1.47 -9.41
CA ASP A 214 -18.09 -1.11 -10.59
C ASP A 214 -17.65 0.24 -11.18
N GLY A 215 -17.85 0.37 -12.49
CA GLY A 215 -17.58 1.62 -13.21
C GLY A 215 -18.52 2.75 -12.80
N THR A 216 -18.07 3.98 -12.96
CA THR A 216 -18.91 5.18 -12.76
C THR A 216 -19.79 5.48 -13.98
N VAL A 217 -19.58 4.77 -15.09
CA VAL A 217 -20.32 4.89 -16.34
C VAL A 217 -21.11 3.60 -16.57
N THR A 218 -22.42 3.73 -16.74
CA THR A 218 -23.30 2.59 -17.06
C THR A 218 -23.30 2.34 -18.57
N ASP A 219 -22.96 1.12 -18.99
CA ASP A 219 -23.10 0.68 -20.39
C ASP A 219 -24.57 0.33 -20.68
N PRO A 220 -25.26 1.05 -21.58
CA PRO A 220 -26.67 0.80 -21.90
C PRO A 220 -26.91 -0.54 -22.64
N LEU A 221 -25.88 -1.24 -23.11
CA LEU A 221 -26.00 -2.51 -23.84
C LEU A 221 -25.84 -3.76 -22.97
N ARG A 222 -25.56 -3.60 -21.67
CA ARG A 222 -25.27 -4.69 -20.73
C ARG A 222 -26.32 -4.87 -19.62
N ALA A 223 -27.54 -4.38 -19.83
CA ALA A 223 -28.69 -4.53 -18.92
C ALA A 223 -29.24 -5.97 -18.89
#